data_AF-A0A1I0ZEJ7-F1
#
_entry.id   AF-A0A1I0ZEJ7-F1
#
_cell.length_a   1.000
_cell.length_b   1.000
_cell.length_c   1.000
_cell.angle_alpha   90.00
_cell.angle_beta   90.00
_cell.angle_gamma   90.00
#
_symmetry.space_group_name_H-M   'P 1'
#
loop_
_entity.id
_entity.type
_entity.pdbx_description
1 polymer ?
#
loop_
_entity_poly.entity_id
_entity_poly.type
_entity_poly.pdbx_seq_one_letter_code
_entity_poly.pdbx_strand_id
1 'polypeptide(L)'
;MKLDDSQWQKLEPLMVGKQGDPGARGRDNRLFIDAVLWVISNKSIWRNLPAEFGKWNTTYMRFRRWNECDIWRQLEQDMVDQPLLKSMFHEIVAYGDQQTGRIKQRLDRRAKKLVYNSALGKLDSGRNKSANADESTSHWVGLVMRGVAV
;
A
#
# COMPACT_ATOMS: atom_id res chain seq x y z
N MET A 1 -1.59 -19.13 -10.22
CA MET A 1 -0.56 -19.35 -11.26
C MET A 1 0.71 -19.82 -10.58
N LYS A 2 1.43 -20.78 -11.16
CA LYS A 2 2.66 -21.35 -10.60
C LYS A 2 3.77 -21.28 -11.65
N LEU A 3 5.02 -21.13 -11.23
CA LEU A 3 6.15 -21.21 -12.17
C LEU A 3 6.37 -22.66 -12.63
N ASP A 4 6.54 -22.82 -13.94
CA ASP A 4 7.07 -24.05 -14.51
C ASP A 4 8.53 -24.27 -14.08
N ASP A 5 8.98 -25.52 -14.07
CA ASP A 5 10.35 -25.88 -13.70
C ASP A 5 11.39 -25.19 -14.58
N SER A 6 11.12 -25.06 -15.89
CA SER A 6 12.02 -24.39 -16.83
C SER A 6 12.15 -22.89 -16.52
N GLN A 7 11.06 -22.24 -16.13
CA GLN A 7 11.04 -20.84 -15.73
C GLN A 7 11.78 -20.66 -14.41
N TRP A 8 11.57 -21.59 -13.46
CA TRP A 8 12.25 -21.59 -12.18
C TRP A 8 13.76 -21.71 -12.33
N GLN A 9 14.26 -22.64 -13.16
CA GLN A 9 15.70 -22.82 -13.39
C GLN A 9 16.42 -21.57 -13.88
N LYS A 10 15.72 -20.68 -14.59
CA LYS A 10 16.26 -19.41 -15.06
C LYS A 10 16.17 -18.30 -14.01
N LEU A 11 15.18 -18.35 -13.13
CA LEU A 11 14.99 -17.40 -12.05
C LEU A 11 15.89 -17.69 -10.84
N GLU A 12 16.04 -18.97 -10.48
CA GLU A 12 16.79 -19.42 -9.30
C GLU A 12 18.20 -18.84 -9.21
N PRO A 13 19.00 -18.74 -10.30
CA PRO A 13 20.32 -18.12 -10.29
C PRO A 13 20.35 -16.65 -9.90
N LEU A 14 19.23 -15.92 -9.99
CA LEU A 14 19.16 -14.48 -9.71
C LEU A 14 18.61 -14.18 -8.31
N MET A 15 18.17 -15.22 -7.58
CA MET A 15 17.55 -15.01 -6.28
C MET A 15 18.56 -14.67 -5.20
N VAL A 16 18.21 -13.73 -4.33
CA VAL A 16 18.94 -13.45 -3.08
C VAL A 16 18.41 -14.32 -1.94
N GLY A 17 19.31 -14.80 -1.08
CA GLY A 17 18.96 -15.65 0.06
C GLY A 17 18.79 -17.11 -0.35
N LYS A 18 19.67 -17.61 -1.22
CA LYS A 18 19.74 -19.03 -1.60
C LYS A 18 20.36 -19.86 -0.49
N GLN A 19 20.22 -21.17 -0.59
CA GLN A 19 20.92 -22.10 0.30
C GLN A 19 22.42 -21.85 0.20
N GLY A 20 23.04 -21.37 1.28
CA GLY A 20 24.44 -20.94 1.32
C GLY A 20 24.64 -19.45 1.62
N ASP A 21 23.65 -18.60 1.35
CA ASP A 21 23.75 -17.17 1.65
C ASP A 21 23.62 -16.90 3.16
N PRO A 22 24.37 -15.90 3.70
CA PRO A 22 24.19 -15.45 5.08
C PRO A 22 22.71 -15.10 5.37
N GLY A 23 22.12 -15.76 6.35
CA GLY A 23 20.73 -15.52 6.76
C GLY A 23 19.64 -16.20 5.90
N ALA A 24 20.00 -17.11 5.00
CA ALA A 24 19.07 -17.85 4.14
C ALA A 24 18.50 -19.16 4.74
N ARG A 25 18.94 -19.56 5.95
CA ARG A 25 18.51 -20.82 6.56
C ARG A 25 16.98 -20.93 6.65
N GLY A 26 16.44 -22.03 6.11
CA GLY A 26 15.02 -22.40 6.20
C GLY A 26 14.07 -21.66 5.25
N ARG A 27 14.56 -20.98 4.20
CA ARG A 27 13.71 -20.27 3.24
C ARG A 27 13.62 -21.01 1.91
N ASP A 28 12.43 -21.52 1.60
CA ASP A 28 12.09 -21.99 0.26
C ASP A 28 11.75 -20.79 -0.63
N ASN A 29 12.64 -20.47 -1.56
CA ASN A 29 12.47 -19.34 -2.48
C ASN A 29 11.41 -19.64 -3.54
N ARG A 30 11.26 -20.89 -3.96
CA ARG A 30 10.28 -21.27 -4.97
C ARG A 30 8.88 -21.13 -4.42
N LEU A 31 8.66 -21.70 -3.24
CA LEU A 31 7.38 -21.59 -2.54
C LEU A 31 7.01 -20.13 -2.28
N PHE A 32 8.00 -19.29 -1.94
CA PHE A 32 7.79 -17.86 -1.77
C PHE A 32 7.33 -17.15 -3.06
N ILE A 33 7.98 -17.42 -4.20
CA ILE A 33 7.58 -16.80 -5.47
C ILE A 33 6.21 -17.30 -5.91
N ASP A 34 5.94 -18.61 -5.79
CA ASP A 34 4.62 -19.16 -6.10
C ASP A 34 3.52 -18.53 -5.23
N ALA A 35 3.80 -18.26 -3.95
CA ALA A 35 2.88 -17.55 -3.05
C ALA A 35 2.57 -16.13 -3.53
N VAL A 36 3.60 -15.38 -3.95
CA VAL A 36 3.47 -14.01 -4.46
C VAL A 36 2.64 -14.01 -5.74
N LEU A 37 2.95 -14.92 -6.67
CA LEU A 37 2.21 -15.07 -7.93
C LEU A 37 0.76 -15.47 -7.71
N TRP A 38 0.48 -16.37 -6.75
CA TRP A 38 -0.89 -16.73 -6.38
C TRP A 38 -1.69 -15.48 -5.96
N VAL A 39 -1.14 -14.64 -5.07
CA VAL A 39 -1.82 -13.42 -4.61
C VAL A 39 -2.14 -12.49 -5.77
N ILE A 40 -1.19 -12.30 -6.68
CA ILE A 40 -1.32 -11.34 -7.79
C ILE A 40 -2.23 -11.87 -8.89
N SER A 41 -2.12 -13.13 -9.27
CA SER A 41 -2.99 -13.74 -10.28
C SER A 41 -4.44 -13.80 -9.82
N ASN A 42 -4.68 -14.11 -8.54
CA ASN A 42 -6.01 -14.16 -7.97
C ASN A 42 -6.53 -12.78 -7.53
N LYS A 43 -5.74 -11.71 -7.72
CA LYS A 43 -6.02 -10.34 -7.25
C LYS A 43 -6.50 -10.32 -5.79
N SER A 44 -5.90 -11.18 -4.98
CA SER A 44 -6.31 -11.46 -3.61
C SER A 44 -5.56 -10.57 -2.60
N ILE A 45 -6.01 -10.59 -1.35
CA ILE A 45 -5.29 -9.98 -0.24
C ILE A 45 -4.41 -11.02 0.46
N TRP A 46 -3.28 -10.58 1.01
CA TRP A 46 -2.32 -11.47 1.68
C TRP A 46 -2.96 -12.36 2.76
N ARG A 47 -3.97 -11.87 3.49
CA ARG A 47 -4.66 -12.64 4.54
C ARG A 47 -5.37 -13.89 4.02
N ASN A 48 -5.68 -13.95 2.73
CA ASN A 48 -6.34 -15.08 2.09
C ASN A 48 -5.34 -16.07 1.49
N LEU A 49 -4.04 -15.86 1.67
CA LEU A 49 -3.01 -16.76 1.17
C LEU A 49 -3.22 -18.16 1.79
N PRO A 50 -3.32 -19.22 0.96
CA PRO A 50 -3.45 -20.59 1.45
C PRO A 50 -2.26 -21.00 2.32
N ALA A 51 -2.53 -21.82 3.34
CA ALA A 51 -1.52 -22.23 4.33
C ALA A 51 -0.39 -23.10 3.73
N GLU A 52 -0.61 -23.73 2.58
CA GLU A 52 0.41 -24.49 1.83
C GLU A 52 1.60 -23.62 1.41
N PHE A 53 1.39 -22.31 1.24
CA PHE A 53 2.44 -21.33 0.96
C PHE A 53 3.13 -20.78 2.23
N GLY A 54 2.76 -21.31 3.40
CA GLY A 54 3.23 -20.85 4.70
C GLY A 54 2.40 -19.73 5.32
N LYS A 55 2.93 -19.13 6.39
CA LYS A 55 2.23 -18.09 7.15
C LYS A 55 2.19 -16.78 6.34
N TRP A 56 0.99 -16.33 6.00
CA TRP A 56 0.79 -15.12 5.19
C TRP A 56 1.56 -13.90 5.68
N ASN A 57 1.65 -13.69 7.01
CA ASN A 57 2.33 -12.52 7.56
C ASN A 57 3.84 -12.57 7.30
N THR A 58 4.45 -13.74 7.46
CA THR A 58 5.88 -13.95 7.18
C THR A 58 6.18 -13.76 5.70
N THR A 59 5.35 -14.33 4.83
CA THR A 59 5.45 -14.18 3.36
C THR A 59 5.30 -12.72 2.95
N TYR A 60 4.30 -12.02 3.48
CA TYR A 60 4.07 -10.61 3.19
C TYR A 60 5.22 -9.72 3.68
N MET A 61 5.74 -9.95 4.89
CA MET A 61 6.89 -9.18 5.40
C MET A 61 8.12 -9.36 4.50
N ARG A 62 8.35 -10.56 3.97
CA ARG A 62 9.43 -10.81 3.00
C ARG A 62 9.17 -10.07 1.68
N PHE A 63 7.95 -10.19 1.13
CA PHE A 63 7.54 -9.46 -0.07
C PHE A 63 7.76 -7.95 0.07
N ARG A 64 7.33 -7.38 1.21
CA ARG A 64 7.47 -5.96 1.51
C ARG A 64 8.94 -5.54 1.54
N ARG A 65 9.81 -6.31 2.22
CA ARG A 65 11.26 -6.04 2.24
C ARG A 65 11.86 -6.06 0.84
N TRP A 66 11.49 -7.04 0.02
CA TRP A 66 11.96 -7.11 -1.37
C TRP A 66 11.48 -5.91 -2.21
N ASN A 67 10.26 -5.45 -1.95
CA ASN A 67 9.73 -4.26 -2.58
C ASN A 67 10.40 -2.97 -2.10
N GLU A 68 10.84 -2.89 -0.85
CA GLU A 68 11.55 -1.73 -0.31
C GLU A 68 13.02 -1.69 -0.74
N CYS A 69 13.63 -2.84 -1.03
CA CYS A 69 15.00 -2.97 -1.52
C CYS A 69 15.09 -3.02 -3.05
N ASP A 70 14.01 -2.75 -3.78
CA ASP A 70 13.93 -2.78 -5.26
C ASP A 70 14.32 -4.11 -5.93
N ILE A 71 14.35 -5.21 -5.18
CA ILE A 71 14.69 -6.54 -5.69
C ILE A 71 13.72 -6.96 -6.82
N TRP A 72 12.43 -6.64 -6.70
CA TRP A 72 11.45 -6.98 -7.75
C TRP A 72 11.75 -6.28 -9.09
N ARG A 73 12.24 -5.03 -9.06
CA ARG A 73 12.56 -4.27 -10.28
C ARG A 73 13.85 -4.78 -10.91
N GLN A 74 14.82 -5.16 -10.09
CA GLN A 74 16.05 -5.82 -10.56
C GLN A 74 15.71 -7.14 -11.26
N LEU A 75 14.90 -7.99 -10.63
CA LEU A 75 14.48 -9.26 -11.24
C LEU A 75 13.68 -9.06 -12.55
N GLU A 76 12.84 -8.03 -12.64
CA GLU A 76 12.15 -7.70 -13.91
C GLU A 76 13.13 -7.30 -15.02
N GLN A 77 14.15 -6.50 -14.68
CA GLN A 77 15.19 -6.07 -15.61
C GLN A 77 16.07 -7.22 -16.09
N ASP A 78 16.41 -8.15 -15.21
CA ASP A 78 17.23 -9.32 -15.55
C ASP A 78 16.49 -10.32 -16.45
N MET A 79 15.16 -10.21 -16.56
CA MET A 79 14.30 -11.12 -17.34
C MET A 79 13.98 -10.63 -18.75
N VAL A 80 14.75 -9.68 -19.30
CA VAL A 80 14.49 -9.08 -20.64
C VAL A 80 14.29 -10.13 -21.74
N ASP A 81 15.08 -11.21 -21.72
CA ASP A 81 15.03 -12.27 -22.74
C ASP A 81 13.89 -13.28 -22.54
N GLN A 82 13.05 -13.10 -21.51
CA GLN A 82 11.93 -13.98 -21.20
C GLN A 82 10.62 -13.20 -21.02
N PRO A 83 9.91 -12.90 -22.13
CA PRO A 83 8.76 -12.01 -22.13
C PRO A 83 7.66 -12.39 -21.13
N LEU A 84 7.39 -13.69 -20.97
CA LEU A 84 6.39 -14.17 -20.02
C LEU A 84 6.80 -13.94 -18.58
N LEU A 85 8.02 -14.34 -18.17
CA LEU A 85 8.50 -14.07 -16.81
C LEU A 85 8.54 -12.57 -16.56
N LYS A 86 9.08 -11.79 -17.50
CA LYS A 86 9.14 -10.33 -17.37
C LYS A 86 7.77 -9.73 -17.11
N SER A 87 6.74 -10.14 -17.85
CA SER A 87 5.37 -9.68 -17.61
C SER A 87 4.86 -10.05 -16.21
N MET A 88 5.20 -11.23 -15.71
CA MET A 88 4.82 -11.65 -14.35
C MET A 88 5.49 -10.76 -13.30
N PHE A 89 6.78 -10.47 -13.46
CA PHE A 89 7.51 -9.58 -12.55
C PHE A 89 7.05 -8.13 -12.65
N HIS A 90 6.68 -7.66 -13.84
CA HIS A 90 6.05 -6.36 -14.04
C HIS A 90 4.77 -6.22 -13.21
N GLU A 91 3.90 -7.25 -13.21
CA GLU A 91 2.70 -7.24 -12.37
C GLU A 91 3.03 -7.21 -10.87
N ILE A 92 4.09 -7.91 -10.45
CA ILE A 92 4.58 -7.89 -9.07
C ILE A 92 5.02 -6.49 -8.66
N VAL A 93 5.82 -5.82 -9.50
CA VAL A 93 6.29 -4.45 -9.29
C VAL A 93 5.11 -3.49 -9.18
N ALA A 94 4.19 -3.52 -10.16
CA ALA A 94 3.01 -2.67 -10.17
C ALA A 94 2.14 -2.86 -8.92
N TYR A 95 1.95 -4.11 -8.47
CA TYR A 95 1.23 -4.41 -7.24
C TYR A 95 1.93 -3.83 -6.00
N GLY A 96 3.25 -3.99 -5.90
CA GLY A 96 4.06 -3.46 -4.81
C GLY A 96 4.05 -1.93 -4.72
N ASP A 97 4.09 -1.25 -5.86
CA ASP A 97 3.97 0.21 -5.96
C ASP A 97 2.61 0.70 -5.52
N GLN A 98 1.54 0.04 -5.96
CA GLN A 98 0.18 0.37 -5.55
C GLN A 98 0.01 0.26 -4.02
N GLN A 99 0.55 -0.79 -3.41
CA GLN A 99 0.50 -0.97 -1.96
C GLN A 99 1.27 0.12 -1.20
N THR A 100 2.50 0.39 -1.64
CA THR A 100 3.35 1.43 -1.05
C THR A 100 2.70 2.82 -1.19
N GLY A 101 2.13 3.11 -2.36
CA GLY A 101 1.39 4.35 -2.64
C GLY A 101 0.19 4.52 -1.73
N ARG A 102 -0.62 3.48 -1.53
CA ARG A 102 -1.77 3.52 -0.59
C ARG A 102 -1.34 3.79 0.84
N ILE A 103 -0.26 3.19 1.31
CA ILE A 103 0.28 3.45 2.66
C ILE A 103 0.72 4.91 2.77
N LYS A 104 1.50 5.41 1.81
CA LYS A 104 1.95 6.81 1.76
C LYS A 104 0.77 7.79 1.77
N GLN A 105 -0.24 7.54 0.94
CA GLN A 105 -1.46 8.37 0.90
C GLN A 105 -2.22 8.38 2.24
N ARG A 106 -2.32 7.24 2.92
CA ARG A 106 -2.97 7.16 4.24
C ARG A 106 -2.20 7.96 5.29
N LEU A 107 -0.87 7.89 5.27
CA LEU A 107 -0.01 8.65 6.16
C LEU A 107 -0.14 10.15 5.91
N ASP A 108 -0.09 10.58 4.64
CA ASP A 108 -0.28 11.98 4.24
C ASP A 108 -1.65 12.53 4.66
N ARG A 109 -2.74 11.80 4.40
CA ARG A 109 -4.09 12.19 4.84
C ARG A 109 -4.18 12.35 6.35
N ARG A 110 -3.56 11.45 7.10
CA ARG A 110 -3.53 11.53 8.58
C ARG A 110 -2.74 12.74 9.05
N ALA A 111 -1.59 13.03 8.44
CA ALA A 111 -0.79 14.21 8.75
C ALA A 111 -1.57 15.51 8.45
N LYS A 112 -2.18 15.62 7.28
CA LYS A 112 -3.03 16.76 6.90
C LYS A 112 -4.19 16.97 7.87
N LYS A 113 -4.86 15.89 8.30
CA LYS A 113 -5.96 15.96 9.29
C LYS A 113 -5.47 16.49 10.64
N LEU A 114 -4.28 16.10 11.10
CA LEU A 114 -3.70 16.63 12.33
C LEU A 114 -3.41 18.13 12.24
N VAL A 115 -2.84 18.58 11.13
CA VAL A 115 -2.60 20.02 10.89
C VAL A 115 -3.91 20.80 10.88
N TYR A 116 -4.90 20.36 10.11
CA TYR A 116 -6.22 21.00 10.03
C TYR A 116 -6.91 21.09 11.41
N ASN A 117 -6.95 19.98 12.16
CA ASN A 117 -7.55 19.96 13.49
C ASN A 117 -6.81 20.88 14.47
N SER A 118 -5.47 20.96 14.38
CA SER A 118 -4.68 21.87 15.22
C SER A 118 -4.93 23.35 14.90
N ALA A 119 -5.16 23.69 13.63
CA ALA A 119 -5.48 25.05 13.18
C ALA A 119 -6.89 25.47 13.65
N LEU A 120 -7.87 24.57 13.57
CA LEU A 120 -9.22 24.81 14.11
C LEU A 120 -9.20 25.03 15.62
N GLY A 121 -8.44 24.22 16.38
CA GLY A 121 -8.32 24.40 17.83
C GLY A 121 -7.70 25.75 18.23
N LYS A 122 -6.78 26.28 17.40
CA LYS A 122 -6.22 27.64 17.59
C LYS A 122 -7.24 28.75 17.30
N LEU A 123 -8.07 28.58 16.26
CA LEU A 123 -9.15 29.52 15.93
C LEU A 123 -10.21 29.59 17.05
N ASP A 124 -10.56 28.44 17.62
CA ASP A 124 -11.55 28.35 18.70
C ASP A 124 -11.04 28.97 20.01
N SER A 125 -9.74 28.79 20.31
CA SER A 125 -9.06 29.44 21.44
C SER A 125 -8.98 30.97 21.31
N GLY A 126 -8.90 31.49 20.07
CA GLY A 126 -8.92 32.92 19.78
C GLY A 126 -10.31 33.56 19.87
N ARG A 127 -11.39 32.79 19.64
CA ARG A 127 -12.77 33.28 19.69
C ARG A 127 -13.28 33.49 21.12
N ASN A 128 -12.63 32.91 22.12
CA ASN A 128 -13.00 33.04 23.53
C ASN A 128 -12.38 34.28 24.23
N LYS A 129 -11.80 35.23 23.47
CA LYS A 129 -11.30 36.53 23.95
C LYS A 129 -11.89 37.71 23.17
N SER A 130 -13.21 37.78 23.06
CA SER A 130 -13.97 39.04 22.91
C SER A 130 -15.47 38.76 23.02
N ALA A 131 -15.97 38.70 24.26
CA ALA A 131 -17.39 38.86 24.53
C ALA A 131 -17.57 40.22 25.20
N ASN A 132 -17.55 41.27 24.38
CA ASN A 132 -18.20 42.55 24.67
C ASN A 132 -18.32 43.33 23.35
N ALA A 133 -19.52 43.90 23.12
CA ALA A 133 -19.99 44.62 21.94
C ALA A 133 -20.38 43.74 20.75
N ASP A 134 -21.54 43.85 20.10
CA ASP A 134 -22.71 44.69 20.30
C ASP A 134 -23.86 44.07 19.47
N GLU A 135 -25.07 44.45 19.82
CA GLU A 135 -26.37 43.98 19.38
C GLU A 135 -26.67 44.37 17.91
N SER A 136 -26.12 43.67 16.90
CA SER A 136 -26.51 43.96 15.49
C SER A 136 -26.16 42.89 14.45
N THR A 137 -26.55 41.62 14.64
CA THR A 137 -26.44 40.61 13.56
C THR A 137 -27.57 39.59 13.54
N SER A 138 -28.79 40.01 13.88
CA SER A 138 -30.01 39.22 13.67
C SER A 138 -30.87 39.86 12.57
N HIS A 139 -30.34 39.98 11.35
CA HIS A 139 -31.14 40.45 10.20
C HIS A 139 -31.20 39.46 9.02
N TRP A 140 -30.42 38.38 9.03
CA TRP A 140 -30.43 37.42 7.91
C TRP A 140 -31.43 36.26 8.07
N VAL A 141 -31.92 35.99 9.28
CA VAL A 141 -32.86 34.88 9.53
C VAL A 141 -34.32 35.24 9.20
N GLY A 142 -34.65 36.52 9.00
CA GLY A 142 -36.00 36.98 8.69
C GLY A 142 -36.40 36.95 7.21
N LEU A 143 -35.45 36.83 6.27
CA LEU A 143 -35.72 37.00 4.84
C LEU A 143 -36.08 35.69 4.10
N VAL A 144 -35.96 34.52 4.76
CA VAL A 144 -36.20 33.21 4.12
C VAL A 144 -37.59 32.63 4.45
N MET A 145 -38.39 33.28 5.28
CA MET A 145 -39.72 32.79 5.72
C MET A 145 -40.89 33.75 5.39
N ARG A 146 -40.86 34.41 4.23
CA ARG A 146 -42.04 35.08 3.66
C ARG A 146 -42.22 34.78 2.18
N GLY A 147 -42.32 33.50 1.87
CA GLY A 147 -42.82 33.03 0.60
C GLY A 147 -43.46 31.67 0.79
N VAL A 148 -44.77 31.66 1.12
CA VAL A 148 -45.80 30.65 0.79
C VAL A 148 -47.04 30.90 1.66
N ALA A 149 -48.23 30.82 1.03
CA ALA A 149 -49.62 30.98 1.50
C ALA A 149 -50.16 32.42 1.38
N VAL A 150 -51.16 32.77 0.54
CA VAL A 150 -52.14 32.03 -0.30
C VAL A 150 -52.32 32.80 -1.60
#